data_AF-A0A8H8A2L9-F1
#
_entry.id   AF-A0A8H8A2L9-F1
#
_cell.length_a   1.000
_cell.length_b   1.000
_cell.length_c   1.000
_cell.angle_alpha   90.00
_cell.angle_beta   90.00
_cell.angle_gamma   90.00
#
_symmetry.space_group_name_H-M   'P 1'
#
loop_
_entity.id
_entity.type
_entity.pdbx_description
1 polymer ?
#
loop_
_entity_poly.entity_id
_entity_poly.type
_entity_poly.pdbx_seq_one_letter_code
_entity_poly.pdbx_strand_id
1 'polypeptide(L)'
;MTSYTESNTYLSRDAGNTWTKIRDGESHWGIGDSGGILVVVDDEAPTTEVSEQPVRVALIAIEPTWRSTSFLILGKLLPPDTSDARTVVVHLDFSGVFDRKCDVPGCNAGLAGEGDLSTVASTSADFEKWHPTASQCQMGHEVVFWRRKQDSACFVGEKLVNVKVERKNCECTKDDFEWYNAIIFVGPKFTLLGLLCPRTPF
;
A
#
# COMPACT_ATOMS: atom_id res chain seq x y z
N MET A 1 14.18 -5.53 -21.46
CA MET A 1 13.44 -4.50 -20.68
C MET A 1 13.32 -3.30 -21.58
N THR A 2 12.10 -2.80 -21.77
CA THR A 2 11.86 -1.52 -22.47
C THR A 2 12.40 -0.36 -21.63
N SER A 3 12.59 0.79 -22.26
CA SER A 3 13.03 2.00 -21.55
C SER A 3 11.98 2.45 -20.52
N TYR A 4 12.40 3.21 -19.51
CA TYR A 4 11.46 3.89 -18.60
C TYR A 4 10.44 4.74 -19.35
N THR A 5 10.89 5.40 -20.42
CA THR A 5 10.09 6.25 -21.32
C THR A 5 9.13 5.48 -22.23
N GLU A 6 9.09 4.16 -22.12
CA GLU A 6 8.16 3.28 -22.83
C GLU A 6 7.31 2.50 -21.83
N SER A 7 7.34 2.91 -20.56
CA SER A 7 6.61 2.25 -19.47
C SER A 7 5.15 2.73 -19.44
N ASN A 8 4.31 1.93 -18.79
CA ASN A 8 2.95 2.32 -18.46
C ASN A 8 2.74 2.08 -16.97
N THR A 9 1.79 2.79 -16.38
CA THR A 9 1.51 2.65 -14.95
C THR A 9 0.40 1.64 -14.70
N TYR A 10 0.68 0.66 -13.83
CA TYR A 10 -0.26 -0.40 -13.44
C TYR A 10 -0.50 -0.39 -11.93
N LEU A 11 -1.70 -0.76 -11.51
CA LEU A 11 -2.08 -0.90 -10.11
C LEU A 11 -2.57 -2.32 -9.83
N SER A 12 -2.10 -2.88 -8.72
CA SER A 12 -2.67 -4.07 -8.11
C SER A 12 -3.33 -3.71 -6.78
N ARG A 13 -4.45 -4.36 -6.48
CA ARG A 13 -5.21 -4.21 -5.22
C ARG A 13 -5.31 -5.52 -4.44
N ASP A 14 -4.60 -6.54 -4.90
CA ASP A 14 -4.66 -7.92 -4.40
C ASP A 14 -3.25 -8.50 -4.17
N ALA A 15 -2.32 -7.66 -3.69
CA ALA A 15 -0.94 -8.02 -3.41
C ALA A 15 -0.15 -8.58 -4.63
N GLY A 16 -0.48 -8.11 -5.82
CA GLY A 16 0.25 -8.41 -7.06
C GLY A 16 -0.26 -9.64 -7.81
N ASN A 17 -1.40 -10.22 -7.42
CA ASN A 17 -2.01 -11.35 -8.13
C ASN A 17 -2.60 -10.90 -9.48
N THR A 18 -3.28 -9.76 -9.50
CA THR A 18 -3.80 -9.14 -10.71
C THR A 18 -3.38 -7.68 -10.82
N TRP A 19 -3.23 -7.22 -12.06
CA TRP A 19 -2.76 -5.89 -12.40
C TRP A 19 -3.69 -5.26 -13.44
N THR A 20 -4.05 -4.00 -13.21
CA THR A 20 -4.84 -3.20 -14.15
C THR A 20 -4.00 -2.02 -14.59
N LYS A 21 -3.94 -1.74 -15.91
CA LYS A 21 -3.31 -0.52 -16.40
C LYS A 21 -4.18 0.68 -15.99
N ILE A 22 -3.58 1.66 -15.31
CA ILE A 22 -4.30 2.87 -14.86
C ILE A 22 -3.93 4.12 -15.65
N ARG A 23 -2.79 4.12 -16.33
CA ARG A 23 -2.34 5.22 -17.19
C ARG A 23 -1.33 4.71 -18.22
N ASP A 24 -1.40 5.26 -19.43
CA ASP A 24 -0.34 5.11 -20.43
C ASP A 24 0.80 6.09 -20.14
N GLY A 25 2.04 5.65 -20.35
CA GLY A 25 3.25 6.44 -20.08
C GLY A 25 3.75 6.35 -18.63
N GLU A 26 4.96 6.88 -18.41
CA GLU A 26 5.54 7.03 -17.08
C GLU A 26 4.74 8.00 -16.21
N SER A 27 4.77 7.77 -14.90
CA SER A 27 4.03 8.61 -13.97
C SER A 27 4.71 8.71 -12.62
N HIS A 28 4.64 9.90 -12.04
CA HIS A 28 4.80 10.07 -10.61
C HIS A 28 3.51 9.66 -9.91
N TRP A 29 3.63 9.03 -8.74
CA TRP A 29 2.47 8.59 -7.96
C TRP A 29 2.68 8.82 -6.47
N GLY A 30 1.57 8.98 -5.74
CA GLY A 30 1.55 9.10 -4.30
C GLY A 30 0.27 8.53 -3.71
N ILE A 31 0.36 7.91 -2.54
CA ILE A 31 -0.79 7.31 -1.84
C ILE A 31 -1.00 8.03 -0.52
N GLY A 32 -2.26 8.38 -0.25
CA GLY A 32 -2.70 9.02 0.98
C GLY A 32 -3.96 8.37 1.56
N ASP A 33 -4.39 8.85 2.72
CA ASP A 33 -5.52 8.32 3.49
C ASP A 33 -5.52 6.78 3.61
N SER A 34 -4.37 6.17 3.90
CA SER A 34 -4.21 4.71 4.02
C SER A 34 -4.66 3.92 2.76
N GLY A 35 -4.49 4.49 1.57
CA GLY A 35 -5.00 3.92 0.31
C GLY A 35 -6.38 4.43 -0.10
N GLY A 36 -6.91 5.42 0.63
CA GLY A 36 -8.11 6.19 0.28
C GLY A 36 -7.94 6.99 -1.02
N ILE A 37 -6.75 7.57 -1.20
CA ILE A 37 -6.43 8.49 -2.29
C ILE A 37 -5.17 8.00 -3.00
N LEU A 38 -5.24 7.93 -4.33
CA LEU A 38 -4.10 7.70 -5.22
C LEU A 38 -3.98 8.91 -6.14
N VAL A 39 -2.84 9.58 -6.05
CA VAL A 39 -2.45 10.66 -6.97
C VAL A 39 -1.53 10.05 -8.02
N VAL A 40 -1.82 10.27 -9.30
CA VAL A 40 -0.98 9.86 -10.43
C VAL A 40 -0.86 11.06 -11.35
N VAL A 41 0.37 11.43 -11.69
CA VAL A 41 0.67 12.61 -12.50
C VAL A 41 1.68 12.24 -13.58
N ASP A 42 1.50 12.83 -14.75
CA ASP A 42 2.41 12.68 -15.89
C ASP A 42 3.88 12.95 -15.53
N ASP A 43 4.79 12.09 -16.03
CA ASP A 43 6.25 12.30 -16.02
C ASP A 43 6.84 12.29 -17.45
N GLU A 44 6.03 12.36 -18.50
CA GLU A 44 6.51 12.47 -19.88
C GLU A 44 6.79 13.93 -20.25
N ALA A 45 5.93 14.85 -19.82
CA ALA A 45 5.92 16.27 -20.18
C ALA A 45 5.44 17.18 -19.04
N PRO A 46 5.65 18.51 -19.13
CA PRO A 46 4.98 19.45 -18.22
C PRO A 46 3.46 19.33 -18.32
N THR A 47 2.77 19.28 -17.18
CA THR A 47 1.32 19.03 -17.10
C THR A 47 0.59 20.12 -16.34
N THR A 48 -0.67 20.36 -16.72
CA THR A 48 -1.60 21.28 -16.04
C THR A 48 -2.58 20.54 -15.12
N GLU A 49 -2.39 19.23 -14.91
CA GLU A 49 -3.26 18.42 -14.04
C GLU A 49 -3.22 18.89 -12.57
N VAL A 50 -2.11 19.48 -12.13
CA VAL A 50 -1.89 19.92 -10.74
C VAL A 50 -1.87 21.43 -10.56
N SER A 51 -1.85 22.21 -11.65
CA SER A 51 -1.68 23.67 -11.61
C SER A 51 -2.22 24.30 -12.90
N GLU A 52 -2.64 25.57 -12.85
CA GLU A 52 -3.08 26.31 -14.04
C GLU A 52 -1.97 26.47 -15.09
N GLN A 53 -0.71 26.51 -14.65
CA GLN A 53 0.45 26.56 -15.53
C GLN A 53 1.08 25.18 -15.69
N PRO A 54 1.61 24.81 -16.86
CA PRO A 54 2.29 23.54 -17.05
C PRO A 54 3.50 23.40 -16.12
N VAL A 55 3.45 22.41 -15.23
CA VAL A 55 4.52 22.07 -14.29
C VAL A 55 5.15 20.75 -14.71
N ARG A 56 6.48 20.73 -14.87
CA ARG A 56 7.21 19.46 -14.87
C ARG A 56 7.36 18.98 -13.44
N VAL A 57 6.63 17.95 -13.08
CA VAL A 57 6.70 17.36 -11.74
C VAL A 57 8.05 16.67 -11.55
N ALA A 58 8.59 16.76 -10.33
CA ALA A 58 9.81 16.07 -9.94
C ALA A 58 9.59 15.17 -8.71
N LEU A 59 8.66 15.55 -7.82
CA LEU A 59 8.36 14.79 -6.61
C LEU A 59 6.92 15.02 -6.16
N ILE A 60 6.27 13.94 -5.72
CA ILE A 60 5.06 13.97 -4.92
C ILE A 60 5.44 13.58 -3.50
N ALA A 61 5.21 14.47 -2.53
CA ALA A 61 5.52 14.26 -1.14
C ALA A 61 4.24 14.22 -0.30
N ILE A 62 4.23 13.31 0.68
CA ILE A 62 3.18 13.17 1.68
C ILE A 62 3.83 12.92 3.05
N GLU A 63 3.10 13.23 4.12
CA GLU A 63 3.49 12.90 5.49
C GLU A 63 3.79 11.38 5.63
N PRO A 64 4.84 10.96 6.37
CA PRO A 64 5.38 9.59 6.35
C PRO A 64 4.42 8.47 6.74
N THR A 65 3.30 8.79 7.38
CA THR A 65 2.31 7.80 7.82
C THR A 65 1.26 7.51 6.77
N TRP A 66 1.27 8.26 5.66
CA TRP A 66 0.39 8.11 4.50
C TRP A 66 -1.11 8.19 4.86
N ARG A 67 -1.43 8.85 5.97
CA ARG A 67 -2.81 9.08 6.45
C ARG A 67 -3.37 10.44 6.02
N SER A 68 -2.50 11.33 5.57
CA SER A 68 -2.90 12.66 5.11
C SER A 68 -3.70 12.60 3.82
N THR A 69 -4.61 13.55 3.63
CA THR A 69 -5.24 13.88 2.33
C THR A 69 -4.51 15.00 1.60
N SER A 70 -3.45 15.54 2.21
CA SER A 70 -2.71 16.67 1.69
C SER A 70 -1.36 16.20 1.13
N PHE A 71 -1.06 16.62 -0.10
CA PHE A 71 0.16 16.30 -0.83
C PHE A 71 0.88 17.59 -1.21
N LEU A 72 2.21 17.52 -1.26
CA LEU A 72 3.06 18.58 -1.78
C LEU A 72 3.71 18.10 -3.08
N ILE A 73 3.51 18.84 -4.16
CA ILE A 73 4.15 18.60 -5.44
C ILE A 73 5.32 19.56 -5.56
N LEU A 74 6.52 19.03 -5.74
CA LEU A 74 7.69 19.80 -6.13
C LEU A 74 7.88 19.67 -7.64
N GLY A 75 8.04 20.79 -8.33
CA GLY A 75 8.19 20.78 -9.78
C GLY A 75 8.88 22.03 -10.30
N LYS A 76 8.97 22.11 -11.62
CA LYS A 76 9.53 23.27 -12.33
C LYS A 76 8.51 23.82 -13.31
N LEU A 77 8.31 25.13 -13.28
CA LEU A 77 7.68 25.86 -14.36
C LEU A 77 8.72 26.08 -15.46
N LEU A 78 8.31 25.90 -16.71
CA LEU A 78 9.09 26.20 -17.90
C LEU A 78 8.39 27.33 -18.66
N PRO A 79 8.72 28.60 -18.36
CA PRO A 79 8.14 29.72 -19.08
C PRO A 79 8.56 29.65 -20.55
N PRO A 80 7.66 29.88 -21.52
CA PRO A 80 7.97 29.80 -22.94
C PRO A 80 9.03 30.84 -23.38
N ASP A 81 9.11 31.96 -22.68
CA ASP A 81 9.92 33.12 -23.09
C ASP A 81 11.28 33.22 -22.39
N THR A 82 11.61 32.31 -21.46
CA THR A 82 12.86 32.37 -20.68
C THR A 82 13.47 31.00 -20.47
N SER A 83 14.80 30.88 -20.54
CA SER A 83 15.54 29.66 -20.20
C SER A 83 15.52 29.31 -18.71
N ASP A 84 15.03 30.21 -17.86
CA ASP A 84 15.08 30.05 -16.40
C ASP A 84 13.92 29.19 -15.90
N ALA A 85 14.23 27.95 -15.54
CA ALA A 85 13.28 27.08 -14.86
C ALA A 85 13.06 27.56 -13.42
N ARG A 86 11.81 27.83 -13.05
CA ARG A 86 11.45 28.23 -11.69
C ARG A 86 10.93 27.05 -10.92
N THR A 87 11.53 26.75 -9.77
CA THR A 87 11.00 25.73 -8.85
C THR A 87 9.69 26.22 -8.25
N VAL A 88 8.69 25.36 -8.27
CA VAL A 88 7.39 25.60 -7.64
C VAL A 88 7.03 24.49 -6.66
N VAL A 89 6.26 24.86 -5.65
CA VAL A 89 5.63 23.93 -4.72
C VAL A 89 4.13 24.12 -4.84
N VAL A 90 3.43 23.04 -5.17
CA VAL A 90 1.96 23.03 -5.24
C VAL A 90 1.43 22.20 -4.09
N HIS A 91 0.46 22.74 -3.36
CA HIS A 91 -0.24 22.01 -2.31
C HIS A 91 -1.56 21.47 -2.87
N LEU A 92 -1.69 20.14 -2.93
CA LEU A 92 -2.94 19.47 -3.27
C LEU A 92 -3.64 19.07 -1.98
N ASP A 93 -4.83 19.64 -1.75
CA ASP A 93 -5.63 19.34 -0.57
C ASP A 93 -6.92 18.60 -0.95
N PHE A 94 -6.99 17.33 -0.56
CA PHE A 94 -8.16 16.48 -0.80
C PHE A 94 -9.04 16.33 0.45
N SER A 95 -8.89 17.18 1.46
CA SER A 95 -9.70 17.13 2.70
C SER A 95 -11.21 17.24 2.44
N GLY A 96 -11.61 17.89 1.35
CA GLY A 96 -13.01 18.03 0.92
C GLY A 96 -13.52 16.98 -0.08
N VAL A 97 -12.74 15.95 -0.41
CA VAL A 97 -13.17 14.91 -1.39
C VAL A 97 -14.23 13.98 -0.81
N PHE A 98 -14.22 13.77 0.50
CA PHE A 98 -15.14 12.87 1.18
C PHE A 98 -16.01 13.64 2.19
N ASP A 99 -17.32 13.46 2.11
CA ASP A 99 -18.28 14.17 2.97
C ASP A 99 -18.36 13.60 4.40
N ARG A 100 -17.78 12.43 4.63
CA ARG A 100 -17.87 11.72 5.91
C ARG A 100 -16.63 10.89 6.23
N LYS A 101 -16.45 10.60 7.53
CA LYS A 101 -15.49 9.60 8.01
C LYS A 101 -15.98 8.17 7.74
N CYS A 102 -15.03 7.26 7.59
CA CYS A 102 -15.31 5.84 7.51
C CYS A 102 -15.72 5.27 8.87
N ASP A 103 -16.62 4.30 8.84
CA ASP A 103 -16.93 3.39 9.93
C ASP A 103 -15.75 2.42 10.11
N VAL A 104 -14.76 2.81 10.91
CA VAL A 104 -13.55 2.02 11.15
C VAL A 104 -13.80 0.98 12.25
N PRO A 105 -13.61 -0.33 11.99
CA PRO A 105 -13.74 -1.37 13.00
C PRO A 105 -12.89 -1.07 14.25
N GLY A 106 -13.51 -1.08 15.42
CA GLY A 106 -12.82 -0.87 16.71
C GLY A 106 -12.51 0.59 17.09
N CYS A 107 -12.70 1.57 16.19
CA CYS A 107 -12.51 3.00 16.52
C CYS A 107 -13.81 3.70 16.94
N ASN A 108 -14.99 3.19 16.55
CA ASN A 108 -16.29 3.77 16.94
C ASN A 108 -16.62 3.62 18.43
N ALA A 109 -15.80 2.88 19.18
CA ALA A 109 -15.89 2.85 20.63
C ALA A 109 -15.15 4.09 21.17
N GLY A 110 -15.86 5.21 21.33
CA GLY A 110 -15.36 6.39 22.06
C GLY A 110 -15.06 6.15 23.55
N LEU A 111 -14.79 4.89 23.95
CA LEU A 111 -14.64 4.38 25.30
C LEU A 111 -13.76 3.12 25.30
N ALA A 112 -12.48 3.23 24.96
CA ALA A 112 -11.52 2.20 25.37
C ALA A 112 -10.17 2.86 25.62
N GLY A 113 -9.86 3.06 26.90
CA GLY A 113 -8.46 3.14 27.31
C GLY A 113 -7.73 1.85 26.94
N GLU A 114 -6.43 1.77 27.24
CA GLU A 114 -5.53 0.65 26.97
C GLU A 114 -5.93 -0.71 27.61
N GLY A 115 -7.19 -0.93 27.97
CA GLY A 115 -7.72 -2.15 28.57
C GLY A 115 -8.80 -2.79 27.71
N ASP A 116 -8.50 -3.99 27.24
CA ASP A 116 -9.41 -5.00 26.69
C ASP A 116 -9.94 -4.81 25.26
N LEU A 117 -9.06 -5.19 24.32
CA LEU A 117 -9.25 -5.32 22.87
C LEU A 117 -10.12 -6.54 22.48
N SER A 118 -11.11 -6.92 23.28
CA SER A 118 -11.95 -8.11 23.00
C SER A 118 -13.30 -7.79 22.36
N THR A 119 -13.67 -6.51 22.23
CA THR A 119 -14.95 -6.07 21.64
C THR A 119 -14.76 -5.15 20.44
N VAL A 120 -13.78 -5.46 19.58
CA VAL A 120 -13.67 -4.85 18.25
C VAL A 120 -14.99 -5.11 17.53
N ALA A 121 -15.64 -4.06 17.03
CA ALA A 121 -16.86 -4.17 16.23
C ALA A 121 -16.67 -5.26 15.17
N SER A 122 -17.48 -6.31 15.25
CA SER A 122 -17.38 -7.50 14.40
C SER A 122 -17.74 -7.22 12.94
N THR A 123 -18.30 -6.05 12.67
CA THR A 123 -18.81 -5.60 11.38
C THR A 123 -18.51 -4.12 11.18
N SER A 124 -18.25 -3.74 9.92
CA SER A 124 -18.17 -2.36 9.47
C SER A 124 -18.92 -2.20 8.16
N ALA A 125 -19.60 -1.07 7.99
CA ALA A 125 -20.24 -0.70 6.73
C ALA A 125 -19.21 -0.43 5.63
N ASP A 126 -18.06 0.14 6.00
CA ASP A 126 -17.07 0.66 5.05
C ASP A 126 -15.87 -0.27 4.80
N PHE A 127 -15.68 -1.29 5.64
CA PHE A 127 -14.56 -2.24 5.57
C PHE A 127 -15.02 -3.68 5.36
N GLU A 128 -14.16 -4.48 4.75
CA GLU A 128 -14.32 -5.92 4.51
C GLU A 128 -13.09 -6.68 5.02
N LYS A 129 -13.29 -7.96 5.36
CA LYS A 129 -12.18 -8.88 5.64
C LYS A 129 -11.58 -9.32 4.31
N TRP A 130 -10.25 -9.21 4.19
CA TRP A 130 -9.53 -9.55 2.97
C TRP A 130 -8.31 -10.43 3.25
N HIS A 131 -8.05 -11.37 2.34
CA HIS A 131 -6.89 -12.26 2.36
C HIS A 131 -5.91 -11.88 1.25
N PRO A 132 -4.60 -11.79 1.53
CA PRO A 132 -3.59 -11.35 0.56
C PRO A 132 -3.34 -12.32 -0.59
N THR A 133 -3.66 -13.59 -0.37
CA THR A 133 -3.30 -14.67 -1.28
C THR A 133 -4.51 -15.53 -1.58
N ALA A 134 -4.55 -16.07 -2.80
CA ALA A 134 -5.51 -17.10 -3.16
C ALA A 134 -5.29 -18.39 -2.35
N SER A 135 -4.04 -18.71 -2.01
CA SER A 135 -3.71 -19.71 -1.00
C SER A 135 -3.92 -19.10 0.39
N GLN A 136 -4.69 -19.73 1.27
CA GLN A 136 -4.95 -19.17 2.60
C GLN A 136 -3.68 -19.05 3.47
N CYS A 137 -2.57 -19.69 3.11
CA CYS A 137 -1.33 -19.65 3.86
C CYS A 137 -0.20 -18.94 3.11
N GLN A 138 0.41 -17.93 3.74
CA GLN A 138 1.61 -17.24 3.25
C GLN A 138 2.65 -17.15 4.38
N MET A 139 3.86 -17.66 4.13
CA MET A 139 4.95 -17.75 5.11
C MET A 139 4.51 -18.44 6.43
N GLY A 140 3.84 -19.58 6.33
CA GLY A 140 3.35 -20.34 7.49
C GLY A 140 2.14 -19.73 8.23
N HIS A 141 1.53 -18.65 7.71
CA HIS A 141 0.37 -18.03 8.36
C HIS A 141 -0.77 -17.72 7.40
N GLU A 142 -1.99 -17.98 7.88
CA GLU A 142 -3.20 -17.37 7.35
C GLU A 142 -3.40 -16.03 8.05
N VAL A 143 -3.46 -14.95 7.26
CA VAL A 143 -3.64 -13.59 7.78
C VAL A 143 -4.84 -12.94 7.10
N VAL A 144 -5.75 -12.43 7.93
CA VAL A 144 -6.92 -11.68 7.49
C VAL A 144 -6.74 -10.20 7.84
N PHE A 145 -7.04 -9.32 6.90
CA PHE A 145 -6.94 -7.88 7.10
C PHE A 145 -8.28 -7.17 7.00
N TRP A 146 -8.47 -6.09 7.75
CA TRP A 146 -9.51 -5.11 7.45
C TRP A 146 -9.06 -4.25 6.28
N ARG A 147 -9.86 -4.23 5.21
CA ARG A 147 -9.63 -3.45 4.01
C ARG A 147 -10.84 -2.56 3.74
N ARG A 148 -10.62 -1.27 3.45
CA ARG A 148 -11.70 -0.38 3.01
C ARG A 148 -12.29 -0.92 1.71
N LYS A 149 -13.62 -1.07 1.64
CA LYS A 149 -14.29 -1.48 0.41
C LYS A 149 -14.07 -0.42 -0.66
N GLN A 150 -14.04 -0.85 -1.92
CA GLN A 150 -13.72 0.03 -3.04
C GLN A 150 -14.74 1.15 -3.22
N ASP A 151 -16.01 0.84 -3.00
CA ASP A 151 -17.19 1.69 -3.16
C ASP A 151 -17.50 2.56 -1.94
N SER A 152 -16.78 2.36 -0.83
CA SER A 152 -16.91 3.21 0.37
C SER A 152 -16.31 4.60 0.15
N ALA A 153 -17.14 5.57 -0.24
CA ALA A 153 -16.75 6.97 -0.35
C ALA A 153 -16.66 7.64 1.04
N CYS A 154 -15.56 7.42 1.74
CA CYS A 154 -15.32 7.94 3.08
C CYS A 154 -13.83 8.16 3.34
N PHE A 155 -13.53 9.10 4.23
CA PHE A 155 -12.19 9.40 4.71
C PHE A 155 -11.82 8.55 5.93
N VAL A 156 -10.68 7.85 5.90
CA VAL A 156 -10.24 7.02 7.04
C VAL A 156 -9.73 7.92 8.17
N GLY A 157 -8.74 8.77 7.88
CA GLY A 157 -8.24 9.83 8.78
C GLY A 157 -7.63 9.42 10.12
N GLU A 158 -7.78 8.17 10.52
CA GLU A 158 -7.39 7.65 11.82
C GLU A 158 -6.40 6.50 11.68
N LYS A 159 -5.66 6.21 12.75
CA LYS A 159 -4.80 5.03 12.79
C LYS A 159 -5.70 3.81 12.80
N LEU A 160 -5.62 2.99 11.76
CA LEU A 160 -6.25 1.66 11.78
C LEU A 160 -5.58 0.83 12.88
N VAL A 161 -6.27 0.70 14.01
CA VAL A 161 -5.85 -0.16 15.11
C VAL A 161 -6.22 -1.59 14.71
N ASN A 162 -5.25 -2.51 14.71
CA ASN A 162 -5.44 -3.92 14.32
C ASN A 162 -5.89 -4.13 12.86
N VAL A 163 -5.10 -3.60 11.92
CA VAL A 163 -5.26 -3.93 10.48
C VAL A 163 -5.28 -5.45 10.25
N LYS A 164 -4.57 -6.23 11.09
CA LYS A 164 -4.60 -7.69 11.13
C LYS A 164 -5.70 -8.16 12.09
N VAL A 165 -6.72 -8.80 11.54
CA VAL A 165 -7.90 -9.30 12.27
C VAL A 165 -7.59 -10.63 12.93
N GLU A 166 -7.05 -11.55 12.15
CA GLU A 166 -6.82 -12.93 12.54
C GLU A 166 -5.48 -13.38 11.96
N ARG A 167 -4.70 -14.09 12.78
CA ARG A 167 -3.49 -14.78 12.34
C ARG A 167 -3.53 -16.20 12.87
N LYS A 168 -3.59 -17.17 11.96
CA LYS A 168 -3.55 -18.58 12.28
C LYS A 168 -2.30 -19.20 11.68
N ASN A 169 -1.63 -20.06 12.44
CA ASN A 169 -0.50 -20.81 11.93
C ASN A 169 -1.00 -21.96 11.06
N CYS A 170 -0.37 -22.15 9.91
CA CYS A 170 -0.62 -23.30 9.05
C CYS A 170 0.31 -24.45 9.45
N GLU A 171 0.01 -25.64 8.93
CA GLU A 171 1.00 -26.72 8.94
C GLU A 171 2.16 -26.38 8.00
N CYS A 172 3.38 -26.67 8.43
CA CYS A 172 4.57 -26.39 7.63
C CYS A 172 4.60 -27.28 6.38
N THR A 173 4.86 -26.65 5.24
CA THR A 173 5.07 -27.30 3.94
C THR A 173 6.53 -27.17 3.52
N LYS A 174 6.90 -27.77 2.39
CA LYS A 174 8.25 -27.63 1.83
C LYS A 174 8.56 -26.17 1.45
N ASP A 175 7.55 -25.39 1.09
CA ASP A 175 7.70 -24.02 0.60
C ASP A 175 7.99 -23.02 1.73
N ASP A 176 7.83 -23.43 2.99
CA ASP A 176 8.13 -22.61 4.17
C ASP A 176 9.63 -22.62 4.57
N PHE A 177 10.46 -23.37 3.83
CA PHE A 177 11.90 -23.47 4.08
C PHE A 177 12.71 -22.90 2.91
N GLU A 178 13.54 -21.89 3.18
CA GLU A 178 14.55 -21.43 2.23
C GLU A 178 15.68 -22.47 2.11
N TRP A 179 16.16 -22.71 0.89
CA TRP A 179 17.19 -23.70 0.64
C TRP A 179 18.57 -23.15 1.03
N TYR A 180 19.01 -23.45 2.24
CA TYR A 180 20.44 -23.37 2.58
C TYR A 180 20.94 -24.76 2.97
N ASN A 181 21.60 -25.39 1.99
CA ASN A 181 22.52 -26.51 2.09
C ASN A 181 22.19 -27.61 3.13
N ALA A 182 21.77 -28.77 2.59
CA ALA A 182 21.79 -30.11 3.21
C ALA A 182 20.42 -30.76 3.57
N ILE A 183 19.44 -30.67 2.67
CA ILE A 183 18.28 -31.59 2.66
C ILE A 183 18.40 -32.50 1.43
N ILE A 184 18.65 -33.79 1.65
CA ILE A 184 18.58 -34.82 0.59
C ILE A 184 17.19 -35.44 0.61
N PHE A 185 16.58 -35.57 -0.57
CA PHE A 185 15.29 -36.23 -0.75
C PHE A 185 15.51 -37.76 -0.75
N VAL A 186 15.01 -38.46 0.28
CA VAL A 186 14.95 -39.93 0.30
C VAL A 186 13.51 -40.36 0.61
N GLY A 187 12.69 -40.47 -0.43
CA GLY A 187 11.28 -40.88 -0.30
C GLY A 187 10.40 -39.82 0.39
N PRO A 188 9.33 -40.21 1.13
CA PRO A 188 8.35 -39.29 1.70
C PRO A 188 8.79 -38.61 3.01
N LYS A 189 10.08 -38.65 3.38
CA LYS A 189 10.60 -38.12 4.64
C LYS A 189 11.75 -37.14 4.41
N PHE A 190 11.77 -36.06 5.18
CA PHE A 190 12.87 -35.09 5.23
C PHE A 190 13.95 -35.58 6.20
N THR A 191 15.21 -35.59 5.78
CA THR A 191 16.36 -35.88 6.66
C THR A 191 17.34 -34.74 6.59
N LEU A 192 17.65 -34.12 7.73
CA LEU A 192 18.71 -33.12 7.86
C LEU A 192 20.06 -33.85 7.79
N LEU A 193 20.96 -33.41 6.91
CA LEU A 193 22.35 -33.86 6.96
C LEU A 193 23.04 -33.17 8.15
N GLY A 194 23.26 -33.94 9.21
CA GLY A 194 23.76 -33.47 10.51
C GLY A 194 25.22 -33.03 10.55
N LEU A 195 25.66 -32.11 9.68
CA LEU A 195 27.02 -31.54 9.74
C LEU A 195 27.10 -30.01 9.74
N LEU A 196 25.98 -29.29 9.76
CA LEU A 196 26.00 -27.84 9.94
C LEU A 196 25.16 -27.46 11.15
N CYS A 197 25.85 -27.13 12.24
CA CYS A 197 25.28 -26.54 13.44
C CYS A 197 24.66 -25.18 13.06
N PRO A 198 23.32 -25.01 13.12
CA PRO A 198 22.73 -23.70 12.91
C PRO A 198 23.11 -22.84 14.12
N ARG A 199 23.87 -21.77 13.90
CA ARG A 199 23.92 -20.68 14.87
C ARG A 199 22.49 -20.19 15.05
N THR A 200 22.00 -20.29 16.27
CA THR A 200 20.74 -19.73 16.74
C THR A 200 20.56 -18.30 16.23
N PRO A 201 19.45 -17.95 15.56
CA PRO A 201 19.10 -16.56 15.39
C PRO A 201 18.49 -16.02 16.69
N PHE A 202 18.80 -14.76 17.00
CA PHE A 202 18.24 -13.96 18.09
C PHE A 202 16.73 -13.78 17.96
#